data_AF-X1VNW0-F1
#
_entry.id   AF-X1VNW0-F1
#
_cell.length_a   1.000
_cell.length_b   1.000
_cell.length_c   1.000
_cell.angle_alpha   90.00
_cell.angle_beta   90.00
_cell.angle_gamma   90.00
#
_symmetry.space_group_name_H-M   'P 1'
#
loop_
_entity.id
_entity.type
_entity.pdbx_description
1 polymer ?
#
loop_
_entity_poly.entity_id
_entity_poly.type
_entity_poly.pdbx_seq_one_letter_code
_entity_poly.pdbx_strand_id
1 'polypeptide(L)'
;MSFLKQRDNKEKKIEEEKLYVASQWQLIRWRFFKHKLAMGALAVLTIFYICAIFAEFIAPYDPYKYNKNYTLAPPQRLCFFDKEGLFHLRPFTYKIKKSIDPHLIDSITL
;
A
#
# COMPACT_ATOMS: atom_id res chain seq x y z
N MET A 1 -12.23 -26.41 52.41
CA MET A 1 -11.86 -26.74 51.01
C MET A 1 -13.04 -26.76 50.02
N SER A 2 -14.31 -26.91 50.45
CA SER A 2 -15.49 -27.05 49.56
C SER A 2 -16.05 -25.74 48.98
N PHE A 3 -15.86 -24.61 49.66
CA PHE A 3 -16.41 -23.30 49.24
C PHE A 3 -15.78 -22.75 47.95
N LEU A 4 -14.48 -22.96 47.74
CA LEU A 4 -13.79 -22.50 46.53
C LEU A 4 -14.34 -23.21 45.28
N LYS A 5 -14.62 -24.52 45.41
CA LYS A 5 -15.18 -25.32 44.31
C LYS A 5 -16.59 -24.90 43.90
N GLN A 6 -17.39 -24.37 44.83
CA GLN A 6 -18.71 -23.81 44.49
C GLN A 6 -18.62 -22.47 43.77
N ARG A 7 -17.63 -21.63 44.12
CA ARG A 7 -17.39 -20.36 43.42
C ARG A 7 -17.00 -20.61 41.97
N ASP A 8 -16.04 -21.51 41.74
CA ASP A 8 -15.58 -21.84 40.39
C ASP A 8 -16.72 -22.41 39.53
N ASN A 9 -17.57 -23.27 40.11
CA ASN A 9 -18.69 -23.87 39.37
C ASN A 9 -19.79 -22.85 39.06
N LYS A 10 -20.01 -21.88 39.96
CA LYS A 10 -20.97 -20.80 39.74
C LYS A 10 -20.47 -19.82 38.68
N GLU A 11 -19.18 -19.48 38.69
CA GLU A 11 -18.57 -18.59 37.69
C GLU A 11 -18.59 -19.19 36.29
N LYS A 12 -18.23 -20.49 36.14
CA LYS A 12 -18.34 -21.20 34.85
C LYS A 12 -19.77 -21.26 34.33
N LYS A 13 -20.74 -21.50 35.20
CA LYS A 13 -22.16 -21.56 34.82
C LYS A 13 -22.68 -20.20 34.34
N ILE A 14 -22.23 -19.12 34.97
CA ILE A 14 -22.55 -17.74 34.55
C ILE A 14 -21.93 -17.41 33.18
N GLU A 15 -20.72 -17.90 32.89
CA GLU A 15 -20.10 -17.75 31.57
C GLU A 15 -20.85 -18.51 30.47
N GLU A 16 -21.28 -19.75 30.74
CA GLU A 16 -22.06 -20.57 29.81
C GLU A 16 -23.46 -19.98 29.54
N GLU A 17 -24.16 -19.48 30.56
CA GLU A 17 -25.46 -18.81 30.40
C GLU A 17 -25.33 -17.50 29.59
N LYS A 18 -24.26 -16.73 29.81
CA LYS A 18 -23.98 -15.51 29.02
C LYS A 18 -23.67 -15.83 27.55
N LEU A 19 -23.01 -16.95 27.26
CA LEU A 19 -22.78 -17.44 25.90
C LEU A 19 -24.07 -17.87 25.20
N TYR A 20 -25.05 -18.40 25.94
CA TYR A 20 -26.34 -18.87 25.40
C TYR A 20 -27.33 -17.72 25.11
N VAL A 21 -27.26 -16.63 25.87
CA VAL A 21 -28.11 -15.43 25.69
C VAL A 21 -27.53 -14.45 24.64
N ALA A 22 -26.25 -14.59 24.29
CA ALA A 22 -25.61 -13.71 23.32
C ALA A 22 -26.18 -13.92 21.90
N SER A 23 -26.46 -12.80 21.22
CA SER A 23 -26.90 -12.78 19.82
C SER A 23 -25.91 -13.56 18.95
N GLN A 24 -26.39 -14.38 18.01
CA GLN A 24 -25.58 -15.28 17.17
C GLN A 24 -24.37 -14.57 16.50
N TRP A 25 -24.49 -13.27 16.24
CA TRP A 25 -23.42 -12.41 15.71
C TRP A 25 -22.25 -12.19 16.68
N GLN A 26 -22.52 -12.13 17.99
CA GLN A 26 -21.50 -11.98 19.04
C GLN A 26 -20.63 -13.25 19.13
N LEU A 27 -21.25 -14.43 19.04
CA LEU A 27 -20.56 -15.72 18.99
C LEU A 27 -19.64 -15.82 17.76
N ILE A 28 -20.10 -15.36 16.60
CA ILE A 28 -19.30 -15.31 15.37
C ILE A 28 -18.10 -14.39 15.55
N ARG A 29 -18.27 -13.16 16.07
CA ARG A 29 -17.15 -12.23 16.34
C ARG A 29 -16.12 -12.85 17.29
N TRP A 30 -16.54 -13.41 18.42
CA TRP A 30 -15.62 -14.01 19.38
C TRP A 30 -14.83 -15.19 18.79
N ARG A 31 -15.47 -16.03 17.98
CA ARG A 31 -14.78 -17.11 17.28
C ARG A 31 -13.80 -16.59 16.24
N PHE A 32 -14.18 -15.54 15.50
CA PHE A 32 -13.33 -14.90 14.49
C PHE A 32 -12.07 -14.29 15.11
N PHE A 33 -12.19 -13.61 16.25
CA PHE A 33 -11.04 -13.03 16.96
C PHE A 33 -10.14 -14.06 17.66
N LYS A 34 -10.62 -15.29 17.89
CA LYS A 34 -9.81 -16.37 18.50
C LYS A 34 -8.82 -17.00 17.51
N HIS A 35 -9.05 -16.86 16.21
CA HIS A 35 -8.18 -17.42 15.17
C HIS A 35 -7.05 -16.45 14.80
N LYS A 36 -5.80 -16.84 15.08
CA LYS A 36 -4.58 -16.09 14.71
C LYS A 36 -4.50 -15.78 13.20
N LEU A 37 -4.97 -16.70 12.36
CA LEU A 37 -5.04 -16.53 10.90
C LEU A 37 -6.01 -15.42 10.49
N ALA A 38 -7.19 -15.35 11.12
CA ALA A 38 -8.18 -14.33 10.84
C ALA A 38 -7.69 -12.94 11.28
N MET A 39 -6.98 -12.85 12.40
CA MET A 39 -6.33 -11.61 12.82
C MET A 39 -5.21 -11.16 11.87
N GLY A 40 -4.42 -12.09 11.33
CA GLY A 40 -3.40 -11.78 10.32
C GLY A 40 -4.01 -11.21 9.03
N ALA A 41 -5.06 -11.85 8.51
CA ALA A 41 -5.78 -11.35 7.33
C ALA A 41 -6.41 -9.96 7.57
N LEU A 42 -6.98 -9.74 8.75
CA LEU A 42 -7.55 -8.45 9.13
C LEU A 42 -6.47 -7.36 9.21
N ALA A 43 -5.29 -7.67 9.75
CA ALA A 43 -4.17 -6.74 9.80
C ALA A 43 -3.69 -6.35 8.39
N VAL A 44 -3.50 -7.33 7.50
CA VAL A 44 -3.08 -7.09 6.11
C VAL A 44 -4.12 -6.24 5.35
N LEU A 45 -5.40 -6.57 5.48
CA LEU A 45 -6.49 -5.81 4.87
C LEU A 45 -6.53 -4.35 5.38
N THR A 46 -6.32 -4.18 6.69
CA THR A 46 -6.28 -2.85 7.32
C THR A 46 -5.14 -2.02 6.76
N ILE A 47 -3.95 -2.61 6.60
CA ILE A 47 -2.78 -1.93 6.00
C ILE A 47 -3.09 -1.50 4.57
N PHE A 48 -3.67 -2.38 3.74
CA PHE A 48 -4.04 -2.00 2.38
C PHE A 48 -5.08 -0.88 2.32
N TYR A 49 -6.07 -0.89 3.21
CA TYR A 49 -7.05 0.19 3.30
C TYR A 49 -6.41 1.53 3.71
N ILE A 50 -5.48 1.50 4.67
CA ILE A 50 -4.71 2.68 5.05
C ILE A 50 -3.90 3.18 3.85
N CYS A 51 -3.18 2.30 3.15
CA CYS A 51 -2.45 2.67 1.94
C CYS A 51 -3.36 3.27 0.85
N ALA A 52 -4.59 2.78 0.71
CA ALA A 52 -5.56 3.30 -0.24
C ALA A 52 -6.08 4.70 0.14
N ILE A 53 -6.37 4.95 1.43
CA ILE A 53 -6.79 6.27 1.92
C ILE A 53 -5.66 7.29 1.76
N PHE A 54 -4.43 6.88 2.03
CA PHE A 54 -3.23 7.71 1.84
C PHE A 54 -2.61 7.55 0.44
N ALA A 55 -3.36 7.01 -0.54
CA ALA A 55 -2.83 6.77 -1.89
C ALA A 55 -2.47 8.08 -2.59
N GLU A 56 -3.23 9.15 -2.39
CA GLU A 56 -2.90 10.48 -2.95
C GLU A 56 -1.59 11.05 -2.39
N PHE A 57 -1.20 10.67 -1.17
CA PHE A 57 0.08 11.06 -0.57
C PHE A 57 1.24 10.18 -1.06
N ILE A 58 1.01 8.87 -1.19
CA ILE A 58 2.05 7.90 -1.58
C ILE A 58 2.29 7.93 -3.10
N ALA A 59 1.27 8.22 -3.90
CA ALA A 59 1.32 8.25 -5.35
C ALA A 59 0.62 9.50 -5.91
N PRO A 60 1.27 10.68 -5.88
CA PRO A 60 0.76 11.90 -6.51
C PRO A 60 0.81 11.85 -8.06
N TYR A 61 1.11 10.68 -8.62
CA TYR A 61 1.20 10.45 -10.06
C TYR A 61 0.04 9.57 -10.49
N ASP A 62 -0.93 10.19 -11.16
CA ASP A 62 -1.99 9.47 -11.85
C ASP A 62 -1.38 8.60 -12.96
N PRO A 63 -1.55 7.26 -12.93
CA PRO A 63 -1.01 6.36 -13.96
C PRO A 63 -1.64 6.60 -15.33
N TYR A 64 -2.78 7.29 -15.41
CA TYR A 64 -3.44 7.69 -16.66
C TYR A 64 -3.00 9.07 -17.14
N LYS A 65 -2.18 9.80 -16.36
CA LYS A 65 -1.62 11.10 -16.79
C LYS A 65 -0.57 10.88 -17.87
N TYR A 66 -1.02 10.94 -19.11
CA TYR A 66 -0.16 10.84 -20.28
C TYR A 66 0.64 12.13 -20.50
N ASN A 67 1.90 12.13 -20.10
CA ASN A 67 2.82 13.25 -20.34
C ASN A 67 3.33 13.24 -21.79
N LYS A 68 2.61 13.92 -22.70
CA LYS A 68 2.95 14.06 -24.14
C LYS A 68 4.40 14.54 -24.40
N ASN A 69 5.00 15.27 -23.46
CA ASN A 69 6.36 15.79 -23.58
C ASN A 69 7.44 14.73 -23.34
N TYR A 70 7.12 13.63 -22.64
CA TYR A 70 8.07 12.59 -22.23
C TYR A 70 7.74 11.20 -22.81
N THR A 71 6.80 11.10 -23.75
CA THR A 71 6.38 9.83 -24.39
C THR A 71 7.53 8.98 -24.92
N LEU A 72 8.58 9.61 -25.45
CA LEU A 72 9.75 8.94 -26.04
C LEU A 72 11.05 9.28 -25.29
N ALA A 73 10.94 9.76 -24.04
CA ALA A 73 12.11 10.11 -23.28
C ALA A 73 12.86 8.81 -22.88
N PRO A 74 14.15 8.66 -23.22
CA PRO A 74 14.91 7.52 -22.75
C PRO A 74 15.07 7.59 -21.22
N PRO A 75 15.17 6.45 -20.52
CA PRO A 75 15.41 6.43 -19.08
C PRO A 75 16.69 7.20 -18.75
N GLN A 76 16.55 8.34 -18.08
CA GLN A 76 17.68 9.19 -17.72
C GLN A 76 18.44 8.58 -16.55
N ARG A 77 19.74 8.35 -16.74
CA ARG A 77 20.63 7.92 -15.65
C ARG A 77 20.97 9.12 -14.76
N LEU A 78 21.00 8.90 -13.45
CA LEU A 78 21.51 9.89 -12.50
C LEU A 78 23.02 9.94 -12.63
N CYS A 79 23.56 11.08 -13.05
CA CYS A 79 25.00 11.29 -13.14
C CYS A 79 25.46 12.11 -11.93
N PHE A 80 26.60 11.72 -11.37
CA PHE A 80 27.29 12.43 -10.28
C PHE A 80 28.58 13.13 -10.76
N PHE A 81 29.02 12.81 -11.98
CA PHE A 81 30.22 13.37 -12.61
C PHE A 81 29.81 14.19 -13.82
N ASP A 82 30.24 15.45 -13.86
CA ASP A 82 30.07 16.32 -15.02
C ASP A 82 31.03 15.93 -16.15
N LYS A 83 30.76 16.40 -17.37
CA LYS A 83 31.63 16.20 -18.54
C LYS A 83 33.05 16.78 -18.34
N GLU A 84 33.19 17.69 -17.39
CA GLU A 84 34.45 18.32 -16.98
C GLU A 84 35.14 17.61 -15.80
N GLY A 85 34.57 16.50 -15.30
CA GLY A 85 35.15 15.68 -14.23
C GLY A 85 34.88 16.18 -12.80
N LEU A 86 34.12 17.25 -12.63
CA LEU A 86 33.70 17.76 -11.32
C LEU A 86 32.61 16.85 -10.70
N PHE A 87 32.85 16.43 -9.45
CA PHE A 87 31.92 15.59 -8.69
C PHE A 87 30.89 16.47 -7.96
N HIS A 88 29.61 16.18 -8.18
CA HIS A 88 28.50 16.85 -7.51
C HIS A 88 27.82 15.90 -6.51
N LEU A 89 27.71 16.33 -5.25
CA LEU A 89 27.01 15.57 -4.20
C LEU A 89 25.50 15.40 -4.48
N ARG A 90 24.91 16.28 -5.29
CA ARG A 90 23.50 16.18 -5.68
C ARG A 90 23.41 15.48 -7.04
N PRO A 91 22.63 14.39 -7.16
CA PRO A 91 22.42 13.75 -8.45
C PRO A 91 21.80 14.76 -9.42
N PHE A 92 22.37 14.86 -10.61
CA PHE A 92 21.87 15.75 -11.65
C PHE A 92 21.56 14.97 -12.93
N THR A 93 20.67 15.52 -13.74
CA THR A 93 20.32 15.00 -15.06
C THR A 93 20.63 16.05 -16.12
N TYR A 94 21.07 15.58 -17.29
CA TYR A 94 21.27 16.47 -18.44
C TYR A 94 19.92 16.87 -19.04
N LYS A 95 19.80 18.12 -19.50
CA LYS A 95 18.59 18.60 -20.20
C LYS A 95 18.40 17.82 -21.50
N ILE A 96 17.25 17.18 -21.66
CA ILE A 96 16.83 16.60 -22.94
C ILE A 96 16.32 17.74 -23.81
N LYS A 97 16.85 17.87 -25.02
CA LYS A 97 16.27 18.71 -26.08
C LYS A 97 15.57 17.80 -27.09
N LYS A 98 14.28 18.06 -27.34
CA LYS A 98 13.53 17.40 -28.41
C LYS A 98 13.70 18.25 -29.67
N SER A 99 14.43 17.73 -30.63
CA SER A 99 14.54 18.31 -31.98
C SER A 99 13.73 17.44 -32.94
N ILE A 100 13.08 18.07 -33.92
CA ILE A 100 12.38 17.38 -35.01
C ILE A 100 13.27 17.51 -36.23
N ASP A 101 13.70 16.40 -36.83
CA ASP A 101 14.53 16.41 -38.03
C ASP A 101 13.68 16.81 -39.26
N PRO A 102 13.97 17.93 -39.93
CA PRO A 102 13.15 18.44 -41.04
C PRO A 102 13.06 17.47 -42.23
N HIS A 103 14.18 16.78 -42.54
CA HIS A 103 14.25 15.84 -43.66
C HIS A 103 13.34 14.61 -43.51
N LEU A 104 12.91 14.29 -42.29
CA LEU A 104 11.98 13.18 -42.03
C LEU A 104 10.52 13.54 -42.36
N ILE A 105 10.18 14.83 -42.40
CA ILE A 105 8.83 15.31 -42.72
C ILE A 105 8.60 15.24 -44.23
N ASP A 106 9.62 15.60 -45.00
CA ASP A 106 9.56 15.65 -46.46
C ASP A 106 9.36 14.25 -47.09
N SER A 107 9.87 13.19 -46.46
CA SER A 107 9.75 11.81 -46.97
C SER A 107 8.40 11.13 -46.70
N ILE A 108 7.58 11.65 -45.78
CA ILE A 108 6.25 11.12 -45.46
C ILE A 108 5.15 11.79 -46.30
N THR A 109 5.46 12.94 -46.90
CA THR A 109 4.49 13.78 -47.63
C THR A 109 4.46 13.48 -49.14
N LEU A 110 5.41 12.69 -49.67
CA LEU A 110 5.51 12.24 -51.07
C LEU A 110 5.07 10.78 -51.23
#